data_AF-A0A2V9XYR7-F1
#
_entry.id   AF-A0A2V9XYR7-F1
#
_cell.length_a   1.000
_cell.length_b   1.000
_cell.length_c   1.000
_cell.angle_alpha   90.00
_cell.angle_beta   90.00
_cell.angle_gamma   90.00
#
_symmetry.space_group_name_H-M   'P 1'
#
loop_
_entity.id
_entity.type
_entity.pdbx_description
1 polymer ?
#
loop_
_entity_poly.entity_id
_entity_poly.type
_entity_poly.pdbx_seq_one_letter_code
_entity_poly.pdbx_strand_id
1 'polypeptide(L)'
;RNRLPFVLTSDEVPEYNILYVGQQQEDELHCYVFDIAPKTIEKNKRYFQGRVWVDDHDFQIVKTYGKTVPDIRSKKGENLFPKFTTWREQIDGKYWFPTYTRADDVLHFSMQEVHIREIVKYANYKRFGSNVKITYEGKEIPKDQKKPEQPQPTQPQK
;
A
#
# COMPACT_ATOMS: atom_id res chain seq x y z
N ARG A 1 -12.77 -4.31 -0.25
CA ARG A 1 -11.36 -4.69 0.05
C ARG A 1 -10.87 -3.82 1.20
N ASN A 2 -10.11 -4.37 2.16
CA ASN A 2 -9.44 -3.57 3.20
C ASN A 2 -8.39 -2.67 2.54
N ARG A 3 -8.29 -1.39 2.94
CA ARG A 3 -7.40 -0.38 2.31
C ARG A 3 -6.12 -0.11 3.09
N LEU A 4 -5.92 -0.76 4.23
CA LEU A 4 -4.74 -0.59 5.07
C LEU A 4 -3.96 -1.91 5.19
N PRO A 5 -2.62 -1.89 5.08
CA PRO A 5 -1.79 -0.72 4.75
C PRO A 5 -2.03 -0.24 3.31
N PHE A 6 -2.06 1.09 3.11
CA PHE A 6 -2.38 1.70 1.82
C PHE A 6 -1.24 1.53 0.82
N VAL A 7 -1.59 1.17 -0.41
CA VAL A 7 -0.72 1.19 -1.59
C VAL A 7 -1.54 1.83 -2.69
N LEU A 8 -0.90 2.65 -3.52
CA LEU A 8 -1.51 3.21 -4.73
C LEU A 8 -0.91 2.53 -5.95
N THR A 9 -1.73 1.85 -6.73
CA THR A 9 -1.31 1.26 -8.02
C THR A 9 -1.70 2.17 -9.17
N SER A 10 -1.02 2.04 -10.32
CA SER A 10 -1.30 2.85 -11.51
C SER A 10 -2.76 2.79 -11.96
N ASP A 11 -3.40 1.62 -11.84
CA ASP A 11 -4.81 1.42 -12.19
C ASP A 11 -5.77 2.18 -11.26
N GLU A 12 -5.37 2.44 -10.02
CA GLU A 12 -6.17 3.15 -9.03
C GLU A 12 -5.97 4.68 -9.12
N VAL A 13 -4.85 5.16 -9.68
CA VAL A 13 -4.53 6.61 -9.80
C VAL A 13 -5.70 7.44 -10.37
N PRO A 14 -6.41 7.02 -11.44
CA PRO A 14 -7.51 7.80 -11.99
C PRO A 14 -8.67 8.03 -11.02
N GLU A 15 -8.80 7.21 -9.96
CA GLU A 15 -9.85 7.31 -8.95
C GLU A 15 -9.57 8.38 -7.88
N TYR A 16 -8.37 8.96 -7.89
CA TYR A 16 -7.88 9.84 -6.83
C TYR A 16 -7.54 11.24 -7.32
N ASN A 17 -7.90 12.24 -6.51
CA ASN A 17 -7.26 13.54 -6.54
C ASN A 17 -5.95 13.42 -5.75
N ILE A 18 -4.84 13.75 -6.40
CA ILE A 18 -3.50 13.71 -5.82
C ILE A 18 -2.94 15.12 -5.92
N LEU A 19 -2.80 15.78 -4.77
CA LEU A 19 -2.32 17.15 -4.67
C LEU A 19 -0.92 17.16 -4.07
N TYR A 20 0.03 17.73 -4.80
CA TYR A 20 1.37 17.98 -4.26
C TYR A 20 1.31 19.07 -3.18
N VAL A 21 1.83 18.77 -2.01
CA VAL A 21 1.82 19.65 -0.83
C VAL A 21 3.18 20.33 -0.64
N GLY A 22 4.28 19.65 -0.98
CA GLY A 22 5.63 20.16 -0.80
C GLY A 22 6.63 19.05 -0.51
N GLN A 23 7.75 19.42 0.11
CA GLN A 23 8.79 18.49 0.54
C GLN A 23 8.89 18.50 2.07
N GLN A 24 9.19 17.36 2.66
CA GLN A 24 9.39 17.21 4.11
C GLN A 24 10.52 16.22 4.38
N GLN A 25 11.33 16.52 5.38
CA GLN A 25 12.28 15.56 5.96
C GLN A 25 11.51 14.62 6.91
N GLU A 26 11.60 13.31 6.67
CA GLU A 26 11.08 12.25 7.53
C GLU A 26 12.25 11.39 7.99
N ASP A 27 12.69 11.60 9.23
CA ASP A 27 13.91 11.00 9.79
C ASP A 27 15.12 11.21 8.86
N GLU A 28 15.66 10.15 8.27
CA GLU A 28 16.82 10.20 7.35
C GLU A 28 16.40 10.42 5.88
N LEU A 29 15.10 10.44 5.57
CA LEU A 29 14.58 10.50 4.21
C LEU A 29 14.07 11.88 3.85
N HIS A 30 14.37 12.32 2.64
CA HIS A 30 13.78 13.51 2.06
C HIS A 30 12.59 13.09 1.17
N CYS A 31 11.41 13.65 1.43
CA CYS A 31 10.16 13.15 0.84
C CYS A 31 9.40 14.23 0.09
N TYR A 32 8.83 13.86 -1.06
CA TYR A 32 7.68 14.55 -1.63
C TYR A 32 6.41 14.20 -0.86
N VAL A 33 5.58 15.19 -0.57
CA VAL A 33 4.35 15.02 0.21
C VAL A 33 3.14 15.29 -0.65
N PHE A 34 2.17 14.38 -0.59
CA PHE A 34 0.92 14.49 -1.35
C PHE A 34 -0.29 14.26 -0.45
N ASP A 35 -1.32 15.07 -0.65
CA ASP A 35 -2.66 14.79 -0.13
C ASP A 35 -3.46 14.02 -1.19
N ILE A 36 -4.10 12.94 -0.75
CA ILE A 36 -4.85 11.99 -1.58
C ILE A 36 -6.27 11.87 -1.06
N ALA A 37 -7.24 12.05 -1.95
CA ALA A 37 -8.66 11.83 -1.67
C ALA A 37 -9.36 11.21 -2.89
N PRO A 38 -10.32 10.30 -2.72
CA PRO A 38 -11.07 9.75 -3.84
C PRO A 38 -11.83 10.86 -4.56
N LYS A 39 -11.86 10.81 -5.90
CA LYS A 39 -12.64 11.75 -6.73
C LYS A 39 -14.13 11.59 -6.49
N THR A 40 -14.57 10.35 -6.39
CA THR A 40 -15.97 9.96 -6.22
C THR A 40 -16.08 8.78 -5.28
N ILE A 41 -17.12 8.78 -4.44
CA ILE A 41 -17.42 7.65 -3.56
C ILE A 41 -18.45 6.75 -4.23
N GLU A 42 -17.99 5.64 -4.78
CA GLU A 42 -18.86 4.61 -5.37
C GLU A 42 -19.47 3.70 -4.30
N LYS A 43 -20.71 3.27 -4.54
CA LYS A 43 -21.43 2.34 -3.67
C LYS A 43 -20.64 1.03 -3.54
N ASN A 44 -20.55 0.51 -2.31
CA ASN A 44 -19.85 -0.74 -1.97
C ASN A 44 -18.32 -0.73 -2.20
N LYS A 45 -17.72 0.42 -2.53
CA LYS A 45 -16.27 0.56 -2.65
C LYS A 45 -15.69 1.28 -1.43
N ARG A 46 -14.42 1.00 -1.15
CA ARG A 46 -13.66 1.60 -0.05
C ARG A 46 -12.40 2.22 -0.62
N TYR A 47 -12.09 3.41 -0.13
CA TYR A 47 -10.95 4.21 -0.55
C TYR A 47 -10.10 4.56 0.66
N PHE A 48 -8.85 4.92 0.41
CA PHE A 48 -8.01 5.64 1.37
C PHE A 48 -8.19 7.15 1.17
N GLN A 49 -8.18 7.92 2.25
CA GLN A 49 -8.09 9.37 2.19
C GLN A 49 -7.10 9.84 3.26
N GLY A 50 -6.14 10.67 2.87
CA GLY A 50 -5.10 11.15 3.77
C GLY A 50 -3.88 11.70 3.04
N ARG A 51 -2.74 11.69 3.73
CA ARG A 51 -1.45 12.17 3.24
C ARG A 51 -0.48 11.02 3.03
N VAL A 52 0.35 11.13 2.02
CA VAL A 52 1.44 10.19 1.74
C VAL A 52 2.77 10.92 1.59
N TRP A 53 3.83 10.29 2.06
CA TRP A 53 5.21 10.72 1.88
C TRP A 53 5.89 9.72 0.96
N VAL A 54 6.46 10.25 -0.12
CA VAL A 54 7.13 9.51 -1.17
C VAL A 54 8.59 9.91 -1.13
N ASP A 55 9.48 8.94 -0.90
CA ASP A 55 10.92 9.14 -0.94
C ASP A 55 11.37 9.74 -2.28
N ASP A 56 12.28 10.69 -2.26
CA ASP A 56 12.69 11.43 -3.47
C ASP A 56 13.77 10.75 -4.31
N HIS A 57 14.32 9.63 -3.84
CA HIS A 57 15.30 8.80 -4.54
C HIS A 57 14.65 7.62 -5.27
N ASP A 58 13.92 6.77 -4.53
CA ASP A 58 13.30 5.55 -5.04
C ASP A 58 11.85 5.74 -5.50
N PHE A 59 11.25 6.91 -5.23
CA PHE A 59 9.84 7.23 -5.51
C PHE A 59 8.83 6.24 -4.92
N GLN A 60 9.19 5.59 -3.79
CA GLN A 60 8.29 4.70 -3.06
C GLN A 60 7.62 5.45 -1.91
N ILE A 61 6.37 5.09 -1.61
CA ILE A 61 5.68 5.57 -0.42
C ILE A 61 6.42 5.01 0.80
N VAL A 62 6.88 5.88 1.70
CA VAL A 62 7.59 5.49 2.93
C VAL A 62 6.74 5.71 4.18
N LYS A 63 5.79 6.66 4.12
CA LYS A 63 4.85 6.93 5.21
C LYS A 63 3.48 7.28 4.65
N THR A 64 2.43 6.88 5.37
CA THR A 64 1.04 7.25 5.06
C THR A 64 0.33 7.64 6.34
N TYR A 65 -0.46 8.71 6.30
CA TYR A 65 -1.36 9.11 7.39
C TYR A 65 -2.76 9.31 6.84
N GLY A 66 -3.71 8.46 7.21
CA GLY A 66 -5.06 8.58 6.68
C GLY A 66 -5.99 7.47 7.12
N LYS A 67 -7.21 7.48 6.60
CA LYS A 67 -8.26 6.53 6.97
C LYS A 67 -8.92 5.91 5.76
N THR A 68 -9.62 4.82 6.01
CA THR A 68 -10.56 4.26 5.04
C THR A 68 -11.82 5.13 4.97
N VAL A 69 -12.33 5.39 3.77
CA VAL A 69 -13.57 6.15 3.51
C VAL A 69 -14.46 5.42 2.51
N PRO A 70 -15.78 5.67 2.51
CA PRO A 70 -16.51 6.48 3.48
C PRO A 70 -16.71 5.74 4.80
N ASP A 71 -16.90 6.50 5.88
CA ASP A 71 -17.52 5.99 7.10
C ASP A 71 -18.96 5.53 6.78
N ILE A 72 -19.43 4.48 7.46
CA ILE A 72 -20.80 3.99 7.32
C ILE A 72 -21.63 4.58 8.44
N ARG A 73 -22.68 5.31 8.09
CA ARG A 73 -23.74 5.70 9.03
C ARG A 73 -25.08 5.31 8.45
N SER A 74 -25.83 4.48 9.16
CA SER A 74 -27.12 3.96 8.70
C SER A 74 -28.07 3.74 9.86
N LYS A 75 -29.36 3.55 9.56
CA LYS A 75 -30.36 3.16 10.57
C LYS A 75 -30.05 1.83 11.26
N LYS A 76 -29.22 0.97 10.65
CA LYS A 76 -28.82 -0.33 11.20
C LYS A 76 -27.54 -0.26 12.05
N GLY A 77 -26.94 0.91 12.17
CA GLY A 77 -25.70 1.13 12.91
C GLY A 77 -24.66 1.93 12.13
N GLU A 78 -23.53 2.14 12.79
CA GLU A 78 -22.41 2.95 12.33
C GLU A 78 -21.12 2.13 12.32
N ASN A 79 -20.24 2.42 11.35
CA ASN A 79 -18.89 1.88 11.28
C ASN A 79 -17.97 3.01 10.83
N LEU A 80 -17.20 3.55 11.77
CA LEU A 80 -16.24 4.64 11.54
C LEU A 80 -14.83 4.06 11.52
N PHE A 81 -13.97 4.62 10.67
CA PHE A 81 -12.57 4.19 10.57
C PHE A 81 -11.64 5.23 11.20
N PRO A 82 -10.69 4.83 12.05
CA PRO A 82 -9.70 5.77 12.57
C PRO A 82 -8.66 6.12 11.51
N LYS A 83 -7.93 7.20 11.75
CA LYS A 83 -6.74 7.53 10.98
C LYS A 83 -5.54 6.73 11.49
N PHE A 84 -4.90 6.04 10.57
CA PHE A 84 -3.69 5.28 10.82
C PHE A 84 -2.49 6.03 10.24
N THR A 85 -1.40 6.04 11.01
CA THR A 85 -0.06 6.30 10.49
C THR A 85 0.60 4.95 10.23
N THR A 86 1.11 4.74 9.02
CA THR A 86 1.89 3.56 8.66
C THR A 86 3.25 4.00 8.16
N TRP A 87 4.30 3.50 8.81
CA TRP A 87 5.69 3.66 8.44
C TRP A 87 6.17 2.41 7.72
N ARG A 88 7.06 2.62 6.75
CA ARG A 88 7.69 1.56 5.98
C ARG A 88 9.19 1.64 6.18
N GLU A 89 9.83 0.49 6.13
CA GLU A 89 11.28 0.36 6.11
C GLU A 89 11.69 -0.42 4.87
N GLN A 90 12.92 -0.20 4.42
CA GLN A 90 13.49 -0.93 3.31
C GLN A 90 13.87 -2.35 3.76
N ILE A 91 13.25 -3.35 3.15
CA ILE A 91 13.54 -4.78 3.36
C ILE A 91 14.31 -5.32 2.16
N ASP A 92 15.27 -6.19 2.42
CA ASP A 92 16.18 -6.79 1.43
C ASP A 92 16.91 -5.74 0.56
N GLY A 93 17.09 -4.52 1.10
CA GLY A 93 17.76 -3.40 0.43
C GLY A 93 17.06 -2.91 -0.85
N LYS A 94 15.77 -3.21 -1.05
CA LYS A 94 15.08 -2.87 -2.30
C LYS A 94 13.62 -2.44 -2.16
N TYR A 95 12.87 -3.02 -1.24
CA TYR A 95 11.42 -2.83 -1.20
C TYR A 95 10.99 -2.21 0.11
N TRP A 96 10.17 -1.15 0.03
CA TRP A 96 9.60 -0.49 1.20
C TRP A 96 8.35 -1.25 1.67
N PHE A 97 8.47 -1.95 2.80
CA PHE A 97 7.36 -2.68 3.40
C PHE A 97 6.87 -2.00 4.67
N PRO A 98 5.56 -2.05 4.98
CA PRO A 98 5.04 -1.56 6.26
C PRO A 98 5.71 -2.30 7.40
N THR A 99 6.24 -1.62 8.41
CA THR A 99 6.81 -2.30 9.60
C THR A 99 6.11 -1.87 10.87
N TYR A 100 5.50 -0.69 10.87
CA TYR A 100 4.76 -0.16 11.98
C TYR A 100 3.49 0.57 11.51
N THR A 101 2.35 0.26 12.11
CA THR A 101 1.09 0.99 11.93
C THR A 101 0.54 1.36 13.30
N ARG A 102 0.14 2.62 13.47
CA ARG A 102 -0.49 3.11 14.70
C ARG A 102 -1.72 3.95 14.39
N ALA A 103 -2.79 3.73 15.13
CA ALA A 103 -3.89 4.68 15.29
C ALA A 103 -4.02 5.09 16.75
N ASP A 104 -4.30 6.37 16.97
CA ASP A 104 -4.69 6.95 18.25
C ASP A 104 -5.66 8.08 17.91
N ASP A 105 -6.97 7.77 17.95
CA ASP A 105 -8.02 8.60 17.36
C ASP A 105 -9.29 8.53 18.21
N VAL A 106 -10.16 9.53 18.08
CA VAL A 106 -11.48 9.54 18.73
C VAL A 106 -12.55 9.44 17.65
N LEU A 107 -13.31 8.34 17.68
CA LEU A 107 -14.38 8.08 16.75
C LEU A 107 -15.70 8.64 17.30
N HIS A 108 -16.24 9.65 16.61
CA HIS A 108 -17.48 10.32 16.98
C HIS A 108 -18.71 9.56 16.46
N PHE A 109 -19.12 8.51 17.15
CA PHE A 109 -20.40 7.84 16.89
C PHE A 109 -21.56 8.75 17.30
N SER A 110 -22.75 8.50 16.74
CA SER A 110 -23.95 9.30 17.00
C SER A 110 -24.37 9.33 18.48
N MET A 111 -24.11 8.25 19.21
CA MET A 111 -24.51 8.11 20.62
C MET A 111 -23.37 8.38 21.62
N GLN A 112 -22.12 8.31 21.18
CA GLN A 112 -20.95 8.43 22.05
C GLN A 112 -19.67 8.68 21.25
N GLU A 113 -18.64 9.12 21.95
CA GLU A 113 -17.29 9.13 21.43
C GLU A 113 -16.54 7.88 21.90
N VAL A 114 -15.75 7.30 21.02
CA VAL A 114 -14.93 6.13 21.32
C VAL A 114 -13.48 6.46 21.01
N HIS A 115 -12.66 6.56 22.06
CA HIS A 115 -11.21 6.63 21.90
C HIS A 115 -10.66 5.25 21.51
N ILE A 116 -9.92 5.18 20.41
CA ILE A 116 -9.29 3.96 19.91
C ILE A 116 -7.78 4.14 19.81
N ARG A 117 -7.06 3.13 20.31
CA ARG A 117 -5.61 3.01 20.14
C ARG A 117 -5.29 1.63 19.56
N GLU A 118 -4.70 1.61 18.38
CA GLU A 118 -4.29 0.39 17.69
C GLU A 118 -2.81 0.47 17.32
N ILE A 119 -2.08 -0.63 17.51
CA ILE A 119 -0.68 -0.75 17.14
C ILE A 119 -0.48 -2.10 16.46
N VAL A 120 0.01 -2.07 15.23
CA VAL A 120 0.38 -3.26 14.45
C VAL A 120 1.86 -3.18 14.12
N LYS A 121 2.59 -4.26 14.41
CA LYS A 121 3.99 -4.45 14.04
C LYS A 121 4.09 -5.58 13.02
N TYR A 122 4.70 -5.29 11.87
CA TYR A 122 4.97 -6.29 10.85
C TYR A 122 6.45 -6.65 10.91
N ALA A 123 6.74 -7.94 10.93
CA ALA A 123 8.09 -8.46 11.06
C ALA A 123 8.25 -9.75 10.25
N ASN A 124 9.50 -10.20 10.10
CA ASN A 124 9.84 -11.46 9.43
C ASN A 124 9.41 -11.50 7.95
N TYR A 125 9.55 -10.37 7.24
CA TYR A 125 9.44 -10.35 5.79
C TYR A 125 10.42 -11.33 5.16
N LYS A 126 9.92 -12.19 4.28
CA LYS A 126 10.71 -13.16 3.54
C LYS A 126 10.33 -13.09 2.09
N ARG A 127 11.32 -12.96 1.21
CA ARG A 127 11.11 -13.13 -0.22
C ARG A 127 10.60 -14.54 -0.49
N PHE A 128 9.42 -14.64 -1.11
CA PHE A 128 8.94 -15.92 -1.61
C PHE A 128 9.82 -16.38 -2.77
N GLY A 129 10.31 -17.62 -2.69
CA GLY A 129 11.08 -18.26 -3.75
C GLY A 129 10.64 -19.72 -3.87
N SER A 130 10.38 -20.16 -5.10
CA SER A 130 10.09 -21.57 -5.40
C SER A 130 11.33 -22.25 -5.96
N ASN A 131 11.79 -23.32 -5.30
CA ASN A 131 12.78 -24.22 -5.89
C ASN A 131 12.08 -25.13 -6.90
N VAL A 132 12.06 -24.74 -8.18
CA VAL A 132 11.60 -25.63 -9.25
C VAL A 132 12.72 -26.59 -9.61
N LYS A 133 12.43 -27.88 -9.47
CA LYS A 133 13.26 -29.00 -9.90
C LYS A 133 12.60 -29.62 -11.12
N ILE A 134 13.14 -29.38 -12.31
CA ILE A 134 12.65 -29.97 -13.56
C ILE A 134 13.33 -31.32 -13.72
N THR A 135 12.55 -32.39 -13.74
CA THR A 135 13.01 -33.74 -14.07
C THR A 135 12.48 -34.15 -15.43
N TYR A 136 13.31 -34.81 -16.23
CA TYR A 136 12.90 -35.50 -17.45
C TYR A 136 13.26 -36.97 -17.29
N GLU A 137 12.27 -37.86 -17.44
CA GLU A 137 12.43 -39.31 -17.25
C GLU A 137 13.14 -39.71 -15.93
N GLY A 138 12.85 -38.99 -14.84
CA GLY A 138 13.41 -39.28 -13.52
C GLY A 138 14.85 -38.80 -13.29
N LYS A 139 15.49 -38.12 -14.25
CA LYS A 139 16.80 -37.49 -14.09
C LYS A 139 16.70 -35.98 -13.98
N GLU A 140 17.48 -35.40 -13.08
CA GLU A 140 17.63 -33.94 -12.94
C GLU A 140 18.38 -33.37 -14.14
N ILE A 141 17.81 -32.35 -14.79
CA ILE A 141 18.50 -31.63 -15.86
C ILE A 141 19.33 -30.50 -15.21
N PRO A 142 20.65 -30.38 -15.49
CA PRO A 142 21.48 -29.30 -14.99
C PRO A 142 20.96 -27.92 -15.44
N LYS A 143 20.97 -26.93 -14.54
CA LYS A 143 20.42 -25.58 -14.78
C LYS A 143 21.26 -24.68 -15.71
N ASP A 144 22.38 -25.18 -16.25
CA ASP A 144 23.36 -24.37 -17.01
C ASP A 144 23.15 -24.34 -18.53
N GLN A 145 21.94 -24.61 -19.02
CA GLN A 145 21.62 -24.37 -20.43
C GLN A 145 20.89 -23.04 -20.59
N LYS A 146 21.56 -22.10 -21.26
CA LYS A 146 21.00 -20.83 -21.75
C LYS A 146 19.57 -21.05 -22.24
N LYS A 147 18.64 -20.30 -21.64
CA LYS A 147 17.23 -20.23 -22.02
C LYS A 147 17.14 -19.98 -23.53
N PRO A 148 16.40 -20.78 -24.32
CA PRO A 148 16.07 -20.40 -25.70
C PRO A 148 15.29 -19.09 -25.64
N GLU A 149 15.63 -18.14 -26.52
CA GLU A 149 14.86 -16.91 -26.72
C GLU A 149 13.40 -17.27 -27.01
N GLN A 150 12.50 -16.89 -26.10
CA GLN A 150 11.07 -16.87 -26.39
C GLN A 150 10.78 -15.66 -27.29
N PRO A 151 10.01 -15.80 -28.39
CA PRO A 151 9.64 -14.67 -29.22
C PRO A 151 8.90 -13.62 -28.39
N GLN A 152 9.35 -12.37 -28.46
CA GLN A 152 8.62 -11.23 -27.89
C GLN A 152 7.24 -11.12 -28.55
N PRO A 153 6.15 -10.95 -27.78
CA PRO A 153 4.88 -10.53 -28.36
C PRO A 153 5.02 -9.09 -28.87
N THR A 154 4.91 -8.91 -30.19
CA THR A 154 4.77 -7.62 -30.85
C THR A 154 3.60 -6.83 -30.23
N GLN A 155 3.91 -5.67 -29.67
CA GLN A 155 2.89 -4.68 -29.32
C GLN A 155 2.26 -4.12 -30.61
N PRO A 156 0.91 -4.09 -30.74
CA PRO A 156 0.28 -3.36 -31.81
C PRO A 156 0.44 -1.85 -31.58
N GLN A 157 1.04 -1.17 -32.56
CA GLN A 157 1.10 0.29 -32.62
C GLN A 157 -0.32 0.86 -32.76
N LYS A 158 -0.65 1.84 -31.92
CA LYS A 158 -1.53 2.96 -32.26
C LYS A 158 -1.06 4.21 -31.52
#